data_AF-A0A2R5L377-F1
#
_entry.id   AF-A0A2R5L377-F1
#
_cell.length_a   1.000
_cell.length_b   1.000
_cell.length_c   1.000
_cell.angle_alpha   90.00
_cell.angle_beta   90.00
_cell.angle_gamma   90.00
#
_symmetry.space_group_name_H-M   'P 1'
#
loop_
_entity.id
_entity.type
_entity.pdbx_description
1 polymer ?
#
loop_
_entity_poly.entity_id
_entity_poly.type
_entity_poly.pdbx_seq_one_letter_code
_entity_poly.pdbx_strand_id
1 'polypeptide(L)'
;TNSNKVNFSKLLDEICKIEGDYWLRYVSPHPKDLTVDVLEIMAKYPDKIAHNLHLPVQSGSTEILKRMNRKYTKEDYLALVKRVKERLPNISMTTDVIVGFPGETEEDFL
;
A
#
# COMPACT_ATOMS: atom_id res chain seq x y z
N THR A 1 6.68 29.56 -10.30
CA THR A 1 7.40 28.97 -9.14
C THR A 1 6.37 28.48 -8.14
N ASN A 2 5.89 27.24 -8.28
CA ASN A 2 4.83 26.68 -7.43
C ASN A 2 5.44 26.12 -6.12
N SER A 3 5.71 26.98 -5.15
CA SER A 3 6.38 26.66 -3.88
C SER A 3 5.49 25.99 -2.83
N ASN A 4 4.29 25.53 -3.20
CA ASN A 4 3.29 25.02 -2.24
C ASN A 4 2.65 23.68 -2.65
N LYS A 5 3.44 22.77 -3.25
CA LYS A 5 2.95 21.42 -3.55
C LYS A 5 2.96 20.58 -2.27
N VAL A 6 1.86 20.59 -1.51
CA VAL A 6 1.65 19.64 -0.42
C VAL A 6 1.57 18.25 -1.04
N ASN A 7 2.51 17.37 -0.69
CA ASN A 7 2.45 15.96 -1.03
C ASN A 7 1.70 15.19 0.06
N PHE A 8 1.33 13.94 -0.22
CA PHE A 8 0.49 13.16 0.68
C PHE A 8 1.11 12.97 2.06
N SER A 9 2.43 12.74 2.15
CA SER A 9 3.13 12.62 3.44
C SER A 9 3.04 13.89 4.29
N LYS A 10 3.19 15.08 3.68
CA LYS A 10 3.02 16.35 4.40
C LYS A 10 1.59 16.53 4.89
N LEU A 11 0.59 16.15 4.10
CA LEU A 11 -0.81 16.18 4.54
C LEU A 11 -1.04 15.28 5.76
N LEU A 12 -0.51 14.05 5.75
CA LEU A 12 -0.61 13.13 6.89
C LEU A 12 0.06 13.70 8.14
N ASP A 13 1.25 14.30 8.01
CA ASP A 13 1.98 14.92 9.13
C ASP A 13 1.19 16.07 9.76
N GLU A 14 0.59 16.95 8.94
CA GLU A 14 -0.23 18.05 9.44
C GLU A 14 -1.52 17.56 10.11
N ILE A 15 -2.18 16.53 9.56
CA ILE A 15 -3.36 15.93 10.20
C ILE A 15 -3.00 15.32 11.55
N CYS A 16 -1.84 14.67 11.69
CA CYS A 16 -1.44 14.04 12.95
C CYS A 16 -1.09 15.04 14.07
N LYS A 17 -0.85 16.31 13.73
CA LYS A 17 -0.60 17.40 14.71
C LYS A 17 -1.89 17.96 15.33
N ILE A 18 -3.06 17.60 14.79
CA ILE A 18 -4.34 18.04 15.34
C ILE A 18 -4.53 17.42 16.74
N GLU A 19 -4.90 18.25 17.71
CA GLU A 19 -5.18 17.81 19.08
C GLU A 19 -6.45 16.94 19.14
N GLY A 20 -6.47 16.00 20.09
CA GLY A 20 -7.61 15.09 20.31
C GLY A 20 -7.28 13.61 20.14
N ASP A 21 -8.22 12.74 20.52
CA ASP A 21 -8.09 11.29 20.43
C ASP A 21 -8.84 10.77 19.19
N TYR A 22 -8.11 10.37 18.17
CA TYR A 22 -8.65 9.86 16.93
C TYR A 22 -7.65 8.95 16.23
N TRP A 23 -8.18 8.08 15.37
CA TRP A 23 -7.39 7.33 14.41
C TRP A 23 -7.65 7.80 12.99
N LEU A 24 -6.57 8.08 12.29
CA LEU A 24 -6.53 8.27 10.86
C LEU A 24 -6.35 6.91 10.19
N ARG A 25 -7.33 6.54 9.38
CA ARG A 25 -7.25 5.41 8.47
C ARG A 25 -7.52 5.91 7.07
N TYR A 26 -6.57 5.71 6.17
CA TYR A 26 -6.80 5.89 4.74
C TYR A 26 -6.97 4.52 4.09
N VAL A 27 -8.01 4.39 3.27
CA VAL A 27 -8.42 3.12 2.66
C VAL A 27 -8.09 3.17 1.17
N SER A 28 -7.64 2.05 0.63
CA SER A 28 -7.27 1.89 -0.79
C SER A 28 -6.18 2.84 -1.29
N PRO A 29 -5.01 2.92 -0.62
CA PRO A 29 -3.90 3.69 -1.18
C PRO A 29 -3.53 3.13 -2.55
N HIS A 30 -3.47 4.01 -3.53
CA HIS A 30 -2.85 3.64 -4.78
C HIS A 30 -1.38 3.26 -4.47
N PRO A 31 -0.81 2.18 -5.03
CA PRO A 31 0.57 1.77 -4.71
C PRO A 31 1.63 2.87 -4.88
N LYS A 32 1.35 3.86 -5.73
CA LYS A 32 2.20 5.05 -5.94
C LYS A 32 2.25 6.00 -4.74
N ASP A 33 1.25 5.97 -3.87
CA ASP A 33 1.15 6.83 -2.69
C ASP A 33 1.84 6.19 -1.46
N LEU A 34 2.28 4.93 -1.55
CA LEU A 34 3.11 4.25 -0.54
C LEU A 34 4.59 4.60 -0.71
N THR A 35 4.90 5.89 -0.67
CA THR A 35 6.29 6.35 -0.69
C THR A 35 6.97 6.08 0.65
N VAL A 36 8.31 6.12 0.67
CA VAL A 36 9.08 6.00 1.91
C VAL A 36 8.64 7.06 2.91
N ASP A 37 8.49 8.32 2.48
CA ASP A 37 8.04 9.42 3.34
C ASP A 37 6.70 9.13 4.03
N VAL A 38 5.76 8.47 3.34
CA VAL A 38 4.47 8.09 3.94
C VAL A 38 4.65 7.03 5.02
N LEU A 39 5.49 6.02 4.77
CA LEU A 39 5.80 4.97 5.76
C LEU A 39 6.49 5.56 7.00
N GLU A 40 7.39 6.53 6.82
CA GLU A 40 8.04 7.22 7.94
C GLU A 40 7.03 8.03 8.77
N ILE A 41 6.07 8.70 8.14
CA ILE A 41 5.00 9.41 8.86
C ILE A 41 4.10 8.43 9.62
N MET A 42 3.73 7.30 9.03
CA MET A 42 3.01 6.24 9.73
C MET A 42 3.77 5.76 10.96
N ALA A 43 5.08 5.50 10.81
CA ALA A 43 5.93 5.02 11.91
C ALA A 43 6.11 6.07 13.02
N LYS A 44 6.13 7.35 12.65
CA LYS A 44 6.23 8.49 13.58
C LYS A 44 4.99 8.66 14.44
N TYR A 45 3.81 8.28 13.94
CA TYR A 45 2.52 8.51 14.62
C TYR A 45 1.72 7.21 14.84
N PRO A 46 2.26 6.23 15.58
CA PRO A 46 1.63 4.92 15.75
C PRO A 46 0.28 4.98 16.48
N ASP A 47 0.07 6.00 17.33
CA ASP A 47 -1.17 6.19 18.09
C ASP A 47 -2.23 6.99 17.34
N LYS A 48 -1.86 7.62 16.21
CA LYS A 48 -2.76 8.44 15.39
C LYS A 48 -3.07 7.81 14.05
N ILE A 49 -2.17 7.02 13.46
CA ILE A 49 -2.38 6.38 12.15
C ILE A 49 -2.58 4.89 12.35
N ALA A 50 -3.69 4.37 11.86
CA ALA A 50 -3.96 2.95 11.92
C ALA A 50 -2.90 2.16 11.12
N HIS A 51 -2.20 1.24 11.79
CA HIS A 51 -1.25 0.31 11.16
C HIS A 51 -1.97 -0.82 10.41
N ASN A 52 -2.81 -0.43 9.44
CA ASN A 52 -3.51 -1.34 8.55
C ASN A 52 -3.40 -0.84 7.11
N LEU A 53 -2.94 -1.71 6.21
CA LEU A 53 -2.74 -1.41 4.82
C LEU A 53 -3.50 -2.39 3.93
N HIS A 54 -4.38 -1.88 3.09
CA HIS A 54 -5.02 -2.66 2.03
C HIS A 54 -4.22 -2.49 0.74
N LEU A 55 -3.60 -3.57 0.26
CA LEU A 55 -2.75 -3.58 -0.92
C LEU A 55 -3.17 -4.74 -1.84
N PRO A 56 -4.06 -4.50 -2.81
CA PRO A 56 -4.59 -5.55 -3.68
C PRO A 56 -3.51 -6.12 -4.60
N VAL A 57 -3.22 -7.41 -4.47
CA VAL A 57 -2.33 -8.12 -5.39
C VAL A 57 -3.10 -8.56 -6.62
N GLN A 58 -4.36 -9.00 -6.45
CA GLN A 58 -5.26 -9.55 -7.46
C GLN A 58 -4.88 -10.94 -7.98
N SER A 59 -3.61 -11.22 -8.28
CA SER A 59 -3.15 -12.55 -8.67
C SER A 59 -1.69 -12.78 -8.26
N GLY A 60 -1.33 -14.04 -7.96
CA GLY A 60 0.05 -14.47 -7.74
C GLY A 60 0.87 -14.64 -9.02
N SER A 61 0.24 -14.65 -10.20
CA SER A 61 0.95 -14.80 -11.48
C SER A 61 1.24 -13.45 -12.12
N THR A 62 2.52 -13.19 -12.44
CA THR A 62 2.94 -12.01 -13.20
C THR A 62 2.28 -11.97 -14.58
N GLU A 63 1.99 -13.11 -15.19
CA GLU A 63 1.32 -13.13 -16.49
C GLU A 63 -0.16 -12.78 -16.38
N ILE A 64 -0.85 -13.30 -15.37
CA ILE A 64 -2.24 -12.91 -15.09
C ILE A 64 -2.35 -11.44 -14.71
N LEU A 65 -1.41 -10.92 -13.90
CA LEU A 65 -1.35 -9.48 -13.57
C LEU A 65 -1.23 -8.61 -14.82
N LYS A 66 -0.38 -8.98 -15.78
CA LYS A 66 -0.26 -8.26 -17.07
C LYS A 66 -1.56 -8.31 -17.86
N ARG A 67 -2.23 -9.46 -17.91
CA ARG A 67 -3.51 -9.64 -18.61
C ARG A 67 -4.66 -8.88 -17.93
N MET A 68 -4.59 -8.67 -16.62
CA MET A 68 -5.42 -7.74 -15.85
C MET A 68 -5.04 -6.24 -16.05
N ASN A 69 -4.10 -5.94 -16.95
CA ASN A 69 -3.57 -4.60 -17.21
C ASN A 69 -2.90 -3.94 -15.98
N ARG A 70 -2.39 -4.73 -15.04
CA ARG A 70 -1.56 -4.22 -13.95
C ARG A 70 -0.17 -3.84 -14.48
N LYS A 71 0.39 -2.77 -13.94
CA LYS A 71 1.70 -2.21 -14.36
C LYS A 71 2.83 -2.58 -13.38
N TYR A 72 2.70 -3.74 -12.73
CA TYR A 72 3.64 -4.28 -11.75
C TYR A 72 3.64 -5.82 -11.85
N THR A 73 4.72 -6.47 -11.42
CA THR A 73 4.83 -7.94 -11.34
C THR A 73 4.56 -8.44 -9.92
N LYS A 74 4.49 -9.77 -9.73
CA LYS A 74 4.49 -10.40 -8.39
C LYS A 74 5.69 -9.94 -7.57
N GLU A 75 6.86 -9.89 -8.19
CA GLU A 75 8.12 -9.54 -7.52
C GLU A 75 8.12 -8.08 -7.06
N ASP A 76 7.60 -7.17 -7.88
CA ASP A 76 7.41 -5.76 -7.49
C ASP A 76 6.51 -5.64 -6.25
N TYR A 77 5.41 -6.40 -6.24
CA TYR A 77 4.49 -6.45 -5.09
C TYR A 77 5.19 -6.97 -3.84
N LEU A 78 5.90 -8.09 -3.93
CA LEU A 78 6.63 -8.68 -2.79
C LEU A 78 7.73 -7.74 -2.27
N ALA A 79 8.44 -7.04 -3.16
CA ALA A 79 9.44 -6.06 -2.79
C ALA A 79 8.82 -4.86 -2.04
N LEU A 80 7.64 -4.40 -2.48
CA LEU A 80 6.88 -3.37 -1.79
C LEU A 80 6.45 -3.85 -0.40
N VAL A 81 5.83 -5.02 -0.29
CA VAL A 81 5.42 -5.62 0.99
C VAL A 81 6.59 -5.74 1.96
N LYS A 82 7.75 -6.21 1.48
CA LYS A 82 8.97 -6.32 2.29
C LYS A 82 9.38 -4.96 2.83
N ARG A 83 9.43 -3.94 1.98
CA ARG A 83 9.76 -2.57 2.39
C ARG A 83 8.81 -2.03 3.45
N VAL A 84 7.51 -2.24 3.29
CA VAL A 84 6.49 -1.83 4.27
C VAL A 84 6.75 -2.52 5.61
N LYS A 85 6.91 -3.85 5.64
CA LYS A 85 7.15 -4.61 6.87
C LYS A 85 8.47 -4.25 7.56
N GLU A 86 9.51 -3.87 6.81
CA GLU A 86 10.77 -3.39 7.41
C GLU A 86 10.59 -2.07 8.16
N ARG A 87 9.73 -1.15 7.69
CA ARG A 87 9.48 0.15 8.36
C ARG A 87 8.39 0.05 9.43
N LEU A 88 7.40 -0.80 9.20
CA LEU A 88 6.24 -1.00 10.07
C LEU A 88 6.10 -2.49 10.41
N PRO A 89 6.92 -3.04 11.32
CA PRO A 89 6.97 -4.48 11.60
C PRO A 89 5.64 -5.11 12.03
N ASN A 90 4.77 -4.32 12.69
CA ASN A 90 3.49 -4.79 13.24
C ASN A 90 2.29 -4.40 12.36
N ILE A 91 2.50 -4.03 11.10
CA ILE A 91 1.41 -3.61 10.22
C ILE A 91 0.50 -4.79 9.84
N SER A 92 -0.81 -4.58 9.97
CA SER A 92 -1.81 -5.48 9.41
C SER A 92 -1.93 -5.22 7.90
N MET A 93 -1.90 -6.27 7.09
CA MET A 93 -2.08 -6.16 5.64
C MET A 93 -3.29 -6.96 5.17
N THR A 94 -4.07 -6.37 4.28
CA THR A 94 -5.19 -7.04 3.61
C THR A 94 -5.02 -6.92 2.11
N THR A 95 -5.60 -7.87 1.37
CA THR A 95 -5.48 -7.92 -0.08
C THR A 95 -6.68 -8.64 -0.67
N ASP A 96 -6.97 -8.33 -1.94
CA ASP A 96 -7.96 -9.04 -2.73
C ASP A 96 -7.25 -9.96 -3.72
N VAL A 97 -7.86 -11.12 -3.97
CA VAL A 97 -7.38 -12.13 -4.92
C VAL A 97 -8.54 -12.54 -5.83
N ILE A 98 -8.27 -12.62 -7.12
CA ILE A 98 -9.20 -13.08 -8.16
C ILE A 98 -8.63 -14.39 -8.71
N VAL A 99 -9.41 -15.47 -8.59
CA VAL A 99 -9.10 -16.79 -9.17
C VAL A 99 -10.03 -17.04 -10.36
N GLY A 100 -9.60 -17.90 -11.29
CA GLY A 100 -10.36 -18.20 -12.50
C GLY A 100 -10.43 -17.04 -13.48
N PHE A 101 -9.41 -16.16 -13.48
CA PHE A 101 -9.33 -15.09 -14.49
C PHE A 101 -9.32 -15.72 -15.90
N PRO A 102 -10.00 -15.15 -16.91
CA PRO A 102 -10.05 -15.77 -18.24
C PRO A 102 -8.65 -16.08 -18.76
N GLY A 103 -8.32 -17.34 -19.03
CA GLY A 103 -6.99 -17.80 -19.45
C GLY A 103 -5.95 -18.01 -18.33
N GLU A 104 -6.36 -18.03 -17.07
CA GLU A 104 -5.57 -18.56 -15.96
C GLU A 104 -5.31 -20.06 -16.14
N THR A 105 -4.05 -20.47 -16.02
CA THR A 105 -3.63 -21.86 -16.08
C THR A 105 -3.42 -22.44 -14.68
N GLU A 106 -3.24 -23.75 -14.58
CA GLU A 106 -2.89 -24.41 -13.31
C GLU A 106 -1.54 -23.91 -12.77
N GLU A 107 -0.56 -23.62 -13.64
CA GLU A 107 0.73 -23.04 -13.23
C GLU A 107 0.58 -21.61 -12.69
N ASP A 108 -0.37 -20.83 -13.20
CA ASP A 108 -0.63 -19.48 -12.66
C ASP A 108 -1.28 -19.51 -11.28
N PHE A 109 -1.99 -20.59 -10.96
CA PHE A 109 -2.71 -20.78 -9.70
C PHE A 109 -1.82 -21.34 -8.58
N LEU A 110 -0.86 -22.20 -8.92
CA LEU A 110 0.07 -22.86 -7.99
C LEU A 110 1.24 -21.95 -7.54
#